data_AF-A0A924HXN0-F1
#
_entry.id   AF-A0A924HXN0-F1
#
_cell.length_a   1.000
_cell.length_b   1.000
_cell.length_c   1.000
_cell.angle_alpha   90.00
_cell.angle_beta   90.00
_cell.angle_gamma   90.00
#
_symmetry.space_group_name_H-M   'P 1'
#
loop_
_entity.id
_entity.type
_entity.pdbx_description
1 polymer ?
#
loop_
_entity_poly.entity_id
_entity_poly.type
_entity_poly.pdbx_seq_one_letter_code
_entity_poly.pdbx_strand_id
1 'polypeptide(L)'
;MQDTPHQFRFALGTAGHGFADLKALLVKASPARSGNLLAGVAATSAEERMVAQMTLAALPFTVLFNDAVVPYEDDEVTRLIIDSHDAQAFAPLRHLTVGDFRNWLLSEAVDSTILAAAAAVSKLMRNQDLILVAKKCHVVTAIRLQPNHPTDDTSGIAASLLDGLLYGSGDAVIGINPATDSIEQVTHLLHLLGEMIARYAISTQSCVLTHVTNTLVAIDAGANRTRARRC
;
A
#
# COMPACT_ATOMS: atom_id res chain seq x y z
N MET A 1 3.97 11.19 -30.63
CA MET A 1 3.36 12.42 -30.07
C MET A 1 4.50 13.17 -29.42
N GLN A 2 4.70 14.46 -29.72
CA GLN A 2 5.89 15.19 -29.26
C GLN A 2 5.86 15.34 -27.74
N ASP A 3 6.75 14.64 -27.02
CA ASP A 3 7.01 14.79 -25.59
C ASP A 3 7.63 16.16 -25.34
N THR A 4 6.79 17.17 -25.14
CA THR A 4 7.24 18.40 -24.53
C THR A 4 7.27 18.15 -23.03
N PRO A 5 8.44 18.17 -22.36
CA PRO A 5 8.52 17.90 -20.93
C PRO A 5 7.59 18.86 -20.19
N HIS A 6 6.71 18.31 -19.36
CA HIS A 6 5.75 19.11 -18.61
C HIS A 6 6.50 20.06 -17.68
N GLN A 7 6.19 21.35 -17.77
CA GLN A 7 6.74 22.33 -16.84
C GLN A 7 5.94 22.28 -15.54
N PHE A 8 6.55 21.79 -14.47
CA PHE A 8 5.97 21.80 -13.13
C PHE A 8 6.07 23.20 -12.53
N ARG A 9 5.23 24.12 -12.99
CA ARG A 9 5.25 25.53 -12.58
C ARG A 9 3.88 26.04 -12.18
N PHE A 10 3.86 26.98 -11.25
CA PHE A 10 2.65 27.65 -10.80
C PHE A 10 2.93 29.11 -10.48
N ALA A 11 2.06 30.01 -10.94
CA ALA A 11 2.14 31.44 -10.65
C ALA A 11 1.18 31.79 -9.51
N LEU A 12 1.71 32.27 -8.39
CA LEU A 12 0.94 32.77 -7.26
C LEU A 12 1.17 34.29 -7.13
N GLY A 13 0.20 35.09 -7.56
CA GLY A 13 0.36 36.54 -7.65
C GLY A 13 1.46 36.90 -8.67
N THR A 14 2.50 37.61 -8.23
CA THR A 14 3.66 37.97 -9.05
C THR A 14 4.82 36.98 -8.94
N ALA A 15 4.74 35.98 -8.06
CA ALA A 15 5.79 34.99 -7.85
C ALA A 15 5.55 33.75 -8.71
N GLY A 16 6.57 33.36 -9.49
CA GLY A 16 6.60 32.09 -10.20
C GLY A 16 7.32 31.03 -9.38
N HIS A 17 6.67 29.90 -9.13
CA HIS A 17 7.27 28.75 -8.46
C HIS A 17 7.46 27.62 -9.46
N GLY A 18 8.60 26.94 -9.37
CA GLY A 18 8.93 25.81 -10.22
C GLY A 18 9.44 24.62 -9.42
N PHE A 19 9.11 23.42 -9.89
CA PHE A 19 9.62 22.16 -9.38
C PHE A 19 10.50 21.52 -10.47
N ALA A 20 11.61 20.90 -10.06
CA ALA A 20 12.60 20.36 -10.99
C ALA A 20 12.03 19.22 -11.85
N ASP A 21 11.26 18.33 -11.22
CA ASP A 21 10.66 17.16 -11.82
C ASP A 21 9.39 16.73 -11.05
N LEU A 22 8.72 15.68 -11.54
CA LEU A 22 7.53 15.12 -10.89
C LEU A 22 7.86 14.61 -9.48
N LYS A 23 9.06 14.06 -9.26
CA LYS A 23 9.50 13.52 -7.96
C LYS A 23 9.53 14.62 -6.90
N ALA A 24 10.16 15.75 -7.20
CA ALA A 24 10.23 16.93 -6.35
C ALA A 24 8.84 17.52 -6.09
N LEU A 25 7.98 17.56 -7.11
CA LEU A 25 6.60 18.02 -6.94
C LEU A 25 5.80 17.12 -5.99
N LEU A 26 5.83 15.79 -6.20
CA LEU A 26 5.09 14.83 -5.41
C LEU A 26 5.52 14.81 -3.94
N VAL A 27 6.82 14.94 -3.66
CA VAL A 27 7.31 14.95 -2.27
C VAL A 27 6.98 16.26 -1.57
N LYS A 28 7.11 17.40 -2.24
CA LYS A 28 6.79 18.73 -1.68
C LYS A 28 5.29 18.96 -1.49
N ALA A 29 4.44 18.33 -2.32
CA ALA A 29 2.99 18.34 -2.15
C ALA A 29 2.49 17.47 -0.98
N SER A 30 3.35 16.67 -0.37
CA SER A 30 2.96 15.79 0.75
C SER A 30 2.80 16.58 2.06
N PRO A 31 1.93 16.13 2.99
CA PRO A 31 1.98 16.60 4.37
C PRO A 31 3.38 16.45 4.97
N ALA A 32 3.73 17.32 5.93
CA ALA A 32 5.03 17.24 6.59
C ALA A 32 5.20 15.88 7.29
N ARG A 33 6.30 15.18 6.96
CA ARG A 33 6.67 13.88 7.52
C ARG A 33 8.15 13.89 7.88
N SER A 34 8.50 13.35 9.04
CA SER A 34 9.88 13.32 9.55
C SER A 34 10.85 12.64 8.59
N GLY A 35 10.45 11.55 7.93
CA GLY A 35 11.29 10.87 6.94
C GLY A 35 11.65 11.75 5.73
N ASN A 36 10.71 12.55 5.22
CA ASN A 36 10.97 13.45 4.10
C ASN A 36 11.87 14.62 4.52
N LEU A 37 11.75 15.08 5.77
CA LEU A 37 12.63 16.10 6.33
C LEU A 37 14.06 15.56 6.47
N LEU A 38 14.21 14.35 7.01
CA LEU A 38 15.51 13.70 7.17
C LEU A 38 16.21 13.44 5.83
N ALA A 39 15.43 13.08 4.80
CA ALA A 39 15.93 12.90 3.44
C ALA A 39 16.18 14.23 2.69
N GLY A 40 15.88 15.39 3.29
CA GLY A 40 16.13 16.70 2.68
C GLY A 40 15.22 17.04 1.49
N VAL A 41 14.10 16.34 1.34
CA VAL A 41 13.20 16.44 0.17
C VAL A 41 11.85 17.10 0.47
N ALA A 42 11.53 17.33 1.74
CA ALA A 42 10.29 17.99 2.13
C ALA A 42 10.20 19.44 1.61
N ALA A 43 8.98 19.96 1.50
CA ALA A 43 8.77 21.39 1.34
C ALA A 43 9.33 22.16 2.54
N THR A 44 10.01 23.26 2.26
CA THR A 44 10.68 24.14 3.23
C THR A 44 9.70 25.05 3.97
N SER A 45 8.50 25.26 3.42
CA SER A 45 7.45 26.07 4.03
C SER A 45 6.05 25.53 3.75
N ALA A 46 5.05 26.04 4.49
CA ALA A 46 3.65 25.74 4.22
C ALA A 46 3.19 26.31 2.87
N GLU A 47 3.72 27.46 2.48
CA GLU A 47 3.45 28.10 1.18
C GLU A 47 3.97 27.24 0.03
N GLU A 48 5.23 26.79 0.09
CA GLU A 48 5.80 25.93 -0.95
C GLU A 48 4.99 24.63 -1.11
N ARG A 49 4.54 24.04 0.00
CA ARG A 49 3.68 22.85 -0.03
C ARG A 49 2.33 23.15 -0.68
N MET A 50 1.70 24.29 -0.36
CA MET A 50 0.42 24.67 -0.97
C MET A 50 0.59 24.86 -2.47
N VAL A 51 1.63 25.59 -2.89
CA VAL A 51 1.95 25.77 -4.31
C VAL A 51 2.24 24.44 -5.00
N ALA A 52 2.93 23.51 -4.35
CA ALA A 52 3.14 22.16 -4.87
C ALA A 52 1.81 21.40 -5.04
N GLN A 53 0.90 21.49 -4.07
CA GLN A 53 -0.43 20.88 -4.18
C GLN A 53 -1.26 21.49 -5.32
N MET A 54 -1.22 22.82 -5.49
CA MET A 54 -1.91 23.51 -6.59
C MET A 54 -1.31 23.13 -7.95
N THR A 55 0.01 23.06 -8.05
CA THR A 55 0.72 22.60 -9.26
C THR A 55 0.33 21.17 -9.59
N LEU A 56 0.38 20.27 -8.60
CA LEU A 56 0.00 18.87 -8.77
C LEU A 56 -1.45 18.72 -9.19
N ALA A 57 -2.37 19.47 -8.58
CA ALA A 57 -3.79 19.44 -8.91
C ALA A 57 -4.07 19.83 -10.37
N ALA A 58 -3.28 20.75 -10.94
CA ALA A 58 -3.43 21.22 -12.31
C ALA A 58 -2.80 20.30 -13.37
N LEU A 59 -2.01 19.28 -12.98
CA LEU A 59 -1.40 18.38 -13.95
C LEU A 59 -2.45 17.50 -14.62
N PRO A 60 -2.35 17.29 -15.96
CA PRO A 60 -3.10 16.23 -16.63
C PRO A 60 -2.81 14.88 -15.95
N PHE A 61 -3.85 14.08 -15.75
CA PHE A 61 -3.72 12.83 -15.01
C PHE A 61 -2.77 11.82 -15.69
N THR A 62 -2.66 11.90 -17.03
CA THR A 62 -1.75 11.11 -17.85
C THR A 62 -0.27 11.35 -17.53
N VAL A 63 0.11 12.52 -16.99
CA VAL A 63 1.50 12.82 -16.63
C VAL A 63 2.04 11.81 -15.61
N LEU A 64 1.20 11.33 -14.70
CA LEU A 64 1.60 10.37 -13.67
C LEU A 64 1.98 8.98 -14.24
N PHE A 65 1.58 8.68 -15.48
CA PHE A 65 1.86 7.42 -16.15
C PHE A 65 2.98 7.56 -17.19
N ASN A 66 3.08 8.73 -17.84
CA ASN A 66 4.09 8.99 -18.85
C ASN A 66 5.45 9.38 -18.21
N ASP A 67 5.43 10.13 -17.10
CA ASP A 67 6.65 10.54 -16.38
C ASP A 67 6.81 9.70 -15.11
N ALA A 68 7.27 8.46 -15.26
CA ALA A 68 7.50 7.57 -14.12
C ALA A 68 8.55 8.13 -13.14
N VAL A 69 8.29 8.05 -11.84
CA VAL A 69 9.19 8.58 -10.79
C VAL A 69 10.54 7.85 -10.75
N VAL A 70 10.54 6.59 -11.16
CA VAL A 70 11.71 5.78 -11.47
C VAL A 70 11.57 5.32 -12.92
N PRO A 71 12.62 5.40 -13.76
CA PRO A 71 12.51 5.00 -15.16
C PRO A 71 12.10 3.53 -15.35
N TYR A 72 11.31 3.26 -16.39
CA TYR A 72 10.79 1.92 -16.71
C TYR A 72 11.93 0.91 -16.95
N GLU A 73 12.96 1.35 -17.65
CA GLU A 73 14.16 0.57 -17.96
C GLU A 73 14.95 0.16 -16.72
N ASP A 74 14.90 0.98 -15.66
CA ASP A 74 15.74 0.82 -14.48
C ASP A 74 15.06 0.06 -13.33
N ASP A 75 13.74 -0.14 -13.36
CA ASP A 75 12.99 -0.65 -12.20
C ASP A 75 11.89 -1.66 -12.55
N GLU A 76 11.96 -2.85 -11.96
CA GLU A 76 11.01 -3.95 -12.21
C GLU A 76 9.61 -3.66 -11.67
N VAL A 77 9.49 -2.88 -10.59
CA VAL A 77 8.19 -2.53 -9.99
C VAL A 77 7.46 -1.55 -10.91
N THR A 78 8.18 -0.58 -11.46
CA THR A 78 7.68 0.37 -12.46
C THR A 78 7.20 -0.36 -13.71
N ARG A 79 7.97 -1.36 -14.20
CA ARG A 79 7.51 -2.21 -15.31
C ARG A 79 6.23 -2.95 -14.98
N LEU A 80 6.17 -3.62 -13.83
CA LEU A 80 4.97 -4.33 -13.40
C LEU A 80 3.75 -3.40 -13.33
N ILE A 81 3.89 -2.20 -12.79
CA ILE A 81 2.80 -1.21 -12.69
C ILE A 81 2.33 -0.76 -14.08
N ILE A 82 3.25 -0.43 -14.98
CA ILE A 82 2.92 0.07 -16.32
C ILE A 82 2.37 -1.06 -17.20
N ASP A 83 2.98 -2.24 -17.19
CA ASP A 83 2.58 -3.37 -18.04
C ASP A 83 1.24 -3.98 -17.60
N SER A 84 0.87 -3.85 -16.32
CA SER A 84 -0.43 -4.30 -15.80
C SER A 84 -1.52 -3.24 -15.87
N HIS A 85 -1.21 -2.04 -16.38
CA HIS A 85 -2.18 -0.95 -16.49
C HIS A 85 -3.25 -1.25 -17.57
N ASP A 86 -4.52 -1.25 -17.16
CA ASP A 86 -5.64 -1.35 -18.10
C ASP A 86 -5.95 0.02 -18.72
N ALA A 87 -5.37 0.25 -19.90
CA ALA A 87 -5.56 1.49 -20.66
C ALA A 87 -7.02 1.73 -21.10
N GLN A 88 -7.84 0.67 -21.26
CA GLN A 88 -9.24 0.80 -21.64
C GLN A 88 -10.09 1.22 -20.44
N ALA A 89 -9.86 0.62 -19.27
CA ALA A 89 -10.49 1.05 -18.03
C ALA A 89 -10.09 2.50 -17.66
N PHE A 90 -8.89 2.93 -18.03
CA PHE A 90 -8.40 4.29 -17.81
C PHE A 90 -8.90 5.32 -18.82
N ALA A 91 -9.26 4.92 -20.04
CA ALA A 91 -9.63 5.83 -21.13
C ALA A 91 -10.70 6.88 -20.77
N PRO A 92 -11.76 6.58 -19.99
CA PRO A 92 -12.75 7.57 -19.57
C PRO A 92 -12.17 8.66 -18.66
N LEU A 93 -11.09 8.37 -17.92
CA LEU A 93 -10.51 9.25 -16.91
C LEU A 93 -9.31 10.06 -17.41
N ARG A 94 -8.75 9.69 -18.56
CA ARG A 94 -7.50 10.27 -19.11
C ARG A 94 -7.53 11.79 -19.30
N HIS A 95 -8.73 12.36 -19.49
CA HIS A 95 -8.92 13.78 -19.78
C HIS A 95 -8.90 14.65 -18.52
N LEU A 96 -8.97 14.04 -17.34
CA LEU A 96 -9.02 14.74 -16.07
C LEU A 96 -7.64 15.30 -15.71
N THR A 97 -7.62 16.36 -14.91
CA THR A 97 -6.46 16.71 -14.10
C THR A 97 -6.39 15.83 -12.84
N VAL A 98 -5.27 15.84 -12.12
CA VAL A 98 -5.18 15.15 -10.81
C VAL A 98 -6.21 15.70 -9.82
N GLY A 99 -6.46 17.03 -9.85
CA GLY A 99 -7.47 17.69 -9.05
C GLY A 99 -8.90 17.29 -9.44
N ASP A 100 -9.19 17.22 -10.74
CA ASP A 100 -10.50 16.77 -11.21
C ASP A 100 -10.75 15.30 -10.89
N PHE A 101 -9.71 14.47 -10.96
CA PHE A 101 -9.80 13.07 -10.55
C PHE A 101 -10.04 12.94 -9.03
N ARG A 102 -9.44 13.80 -8.17
CA ARG A 102 -9.83 13.91 -6.75
C ARG A 102 -11.32 14.22 -6.61
N ASN A 103 -11.82 15.23 -7.32
CA ASN A 103 -13.22 15.64 -7.23
C ASN A 103 -14.17 14.54 -7.72
N TRP A 104 -13.79 13.85 -8.79
CA TRP A 104 -14.50 12.70 -9.32
C TRP A 104 -14.59 11.57 -8.30
N LEU A 105 -13.49 11.17 -7.63
CA LEU A 105 -13.51 10.18 -6.54
C LEU A 105 -14.43 10.57 -5.38
N LEU A 106 -14.54 11.86 -5.07
CA LEU A 106 -15.42 12.37 -4.02
C LEU A 106 -16.90 12.39 -4.45
N SER A 107 -17.20 12.42 -5.75
CA SER A 107 -18.57 12.46 -6.27
C SER A 107 -19.37 11.19 -5.92
N GLU A 108 -20.68 11.34 -5.77
CA GLU A 108 -21.59 10.22 -5.45
C GLU A 108 -21.70 9.19 -6.58
N ALA A 109 -21.30 9.56 -7.80
CA ALA A 109 -21.38 8.72 -8.99
C ALA A 109 -20.30 7.61 -9.06
N VAL A 110 -19.29 7.65 -8.18
CA VAL A 110 -18.17 6.70 -8.18
C VAL A 110 -18.42 5.54 -7.21
N ASP A 111 -18.27 4.31 -7.70
CA ASP A 111 -18.36 3.06 -6.94
C ASP A 111 -16.98 2.40 -6.71
N SER A 112 -16.99 1.18 -6.15
CA SER A 112 -15.79 0.45 -5.70
C SER A 112 -14.80 0.04 -6.80
N THR A 113 -15.06 0.33 -8.08
CA THR A 113 -14.36 -0.30 -9.20
C THR A 113 -13.13 0.47 -9.72
N ILE A 114 -12.71 1.57 -9.09
CA ILE A 114 -11.62 2.39 -9.60
C ILE A 114 -10.50 2.61 -8.58
N LEU A 115 -9.36 1.95 -8.79
CA LEU A 115 -8.08 2.32 -8.15
C LEU A 115 -6.91 2.11 -9.12
N ALA A 116 -6.43 3.20 -9.73
CA ALA A 116 -5.18 3.17 -10.50
C ALA A 116 -4.19 4.31 -10.21
N ALA A 117 -4.44 5.24 -9.27
CA ALA A 117 -3.44 6.28 -8.95
C ALA A 117 -3.60 6.94 -7.55
N ALA A 118 -3.64 6.14 -6.49
CA ALA A 118 -3.92 6.63 -5.13
C ALA A 118 -2.86 7.61 -4.58
N ALA A 119 -1.58 7.47 -4.98
CA ALA A 119 -0.48 8.20 -4.34
C ALA A 119 -0.47 9.70 -4.65
N ALA A 120 -0.70 10.12 -5.90
CA ALA A 120 -0.71 11.54 -6.26
C ALA A 120 -1.95 12.26 -5.69
N VAL A 121 -3.09 11.58 -5.75
CA VAL A 121 -4.40 12.14 -5.42
C VAL A 121 -4.60 12.25 -3.92
N SER A 122 -4.10 11.28 -3.15
CA SER A 122 -4.13 11.34 -1.68
C SER A 122 -3.37 12.54 -1.11
N LYS A 123 -2.36 13.07 -1.83
CA LYS A 123 -1.62 14.28 -1.41
C LYS A 123 -2.45 15.56 -1.48
N LEU A 124 -3.55 15.55 -2.23
CA LEU A 124 -4.49 16.66 -2.36
C LEU A 124 -5.72 16.52 -1.43
N MET A 125 -5.80 15.42 -0.68
CA MET A 125 -6.96 15.08 0.14
C MET A 125 -6.73 15.43 1.60
N ARG A 126 -7.77 15.98 2.25
CA ARG A 126 -7.82 16.08 3.71
C ARG A 126 -8.20 14.73 4.30
N ASN A 127 -8.02 14.56 5.62
CA ASN A 127 -8.38 13.29 6.29
C ASN A 127 -9.82 12.87 6.03
N GLN A 128 -10.77 13.81 6.02
CA GLN A 128 -12.18 13.50 5.73
C GLN A 128 -12.37 13.02 4.28
N ASP A 129 -11.69 13.62 3.31
CA ASP A 129 -11.74 13.19 1.91
C ASP A 129 -11.21 11.75 1.78
N LEU A 130 -10.08 11.44 2.44
CA LEU A 130 -9.48 10.10 2.46
C LEU A 130 -10.45 9.07 3.05
N ILE A 131 -11.11 9.40 4.16
CA ILE A 131 -12.10 8.51 4.80
C ILE A 131 -13.31 8.29 3.88
N LEU A 132 -13.83 9.35 3.26
CA LEU A 132 -15.01 9.28 2.38
C LEU A 132 -14.72 8.45 1.12
N VAL A 133 -13.57 8.66 0.49
CA VAL A 133 -13.16 7.87 -0.68
C VAL A 133 -12.91 6.42 -0.28
N ALA A 134 -12.16 6.17 0.80
CA ALA A 134 -11.88 4.81 1.26
C ALA A 134 -13.15 4.03 1.63
N LYS A 135 -14.18 4.69 2.16
CA LYS A 135 -15.48 4.07 2.50
C LYS A 135 -16.22 3.52 1.27
N LYS A 136 -15.97 4.08 0.08
CA LYS A 136 -16.56 3.58 -1.19
C LYS A 136 -15.88 2.29 -1.68
N CYS A 137 -14.68 2.00 -1.18
CA CYS A 137 -13.98 0.77 -1.50
C CYS A 137 -14.52 -0.38 -0.64
N HIS A 138 -15.21 -1.32 -1.27
CA HIS A 138 -15.68 -2.53 -0.60
C HIS A 138 -14.55 -3.55 -0.45
N VAL A 139 -13.73 -3.37 0.59
CA VAL A 139 -12.76 -4.37 1.02
C VAL A 139 -13.38 -5.15 2.18
N VAL A 140 -13.53 -6.47 2.01
CA VAL A 140 -13.95 -7.35 3.12
C VAL A 140 -12.87 -7.29 4.20
N THR A 141 -13.18 -6.65 5.32
CA THR A 141 -12.26 -6.52 6.45
C THR A 141 -12.23 -7.81 7.24
N ALA A 142 -11.04 -8.35 7.46
CA ALA A 142 -10.79 -9.49 8.32
C ALA A 142 -9.66 -9.13 9.30
N ILE A 143 -9.64 -9.74 10.49
CA ILE A 143 -8.72 -9.42 11.56
C ILE A 143 -7.59 -10.46 11.62
N ARG A 144 -6.35 -9.96 11.65
CA ARG A 144 -5.15 -10.79 11.82
C ARG A 144 -4.90 -11.06 13.31
N LEU A 145 -4.55 -12.29 13.65
CA LEU A 145 -4.04 -12.67 14.97
C LEU A 145 -2.52 -12.93 14.89
N GLN A 146 -1.73 -12.23 15.71
CA GLN A 146 -0.26 -12.37 15.75
C GLN A 146 0.27 -12.75 17.13
N PRO A 147 0.31 -14.06 17.45
CA PRO A 147 0.83 -14.52 18.74
C PRO A 147 2.37 -14.56 18.73
N ASN A 148 3.02 -13.40 18.63
CA ASN A 148 4.49 -13.33 18.63
C ASN A 148 5.02 -13.49 20.06
N HIS A 149 6.14 -14.20 20.23
CA HIS A 149 6.85 -14.32 21.51
C HIS A 149 8.32 -13.87 21.35
N PRO A 150 8.93 -13.15 22.31
CA PRO A 150 10.30 -12.64 22.18
C PRO A 150 11.38 -13.69 21.87
N THR A 151 11.11 -14.94 22.25
CA THR A 151 11.99 -16.10 22.04
C THR A 151 11.30 -17.23 21.29
N ASP A 152 10.16 -16.98 20.65
CA ASP A 152 9.32 -18.00 20.01
C ASP A 152 8.95 -19.18 20.94
N ASP A 153 8.66 -18.92 22.23
CA ASP A 153 8.26 -19.95 23.16
C ASP A 153 6.86 -20.47 22.81
N THR A 154 6.77 -21.77 22.58
CA THR A 154 5.54 -22.46 22.17
C THR A 154 4.38 -22.24 23.16
N SER A 155 4.64 -22.21 24.46
CA SER A 155 3.57 -22.02 25.46
C SER A 155 3.06 -20.58 25.45
N GLY A 156 3.96 -19.61 25.35
CA GLY A 156 3.60 -18.19 25.23
C GLY A 156 2.81 -17.90 23.95
N ILE A 157 3.23 -18.49 22.82
CA ILE A 157 2.51 -18.40 21.54
C ILE A 157 1.11 -19.02 21.67
N ALA A 158 1.00 -20.23 22.24
CA ALA A 158 -0.29 -20.90 22.40
C ALA A 158 -1.25 -20.12 23.32
N ALA A 159 -0.76 -19.53 24.40
CA ALA A 159 -1.54 -18.69 25.29
C ALA A 159 -2.09 -17.44 24.58
N SER A 160 -1.23 -16.74 23.83
CA SER A 160 -1.64 -15.55 23.05
C SER A 160 -2.60 -15.89 21.92
N LEU A 161 -2.42 -17.04 21.27
CA LEU A 161 -3.31 -17.55 20.24
C LEU A 161 -4.71 -17.84 20.80
N LEU A 162 -4.79 -18.53 21.94
CA LEU A 162 -6.05 -18.81 22.60
C LEU A 162 -6.77 -17.52 23.01
N ASP A 163 -6.06 -16.58 23.64
CA ASP A 163 -6.62 -15.30 24.06
C ASP A 163 -7.19 -14.53 22.86
N GLY A 164 -6.43 -14.39 21.78
CA GLY A 164 -6.88 -13.70 20.57
C GLY A 164 -8.09 -14.37 19.90
N LEU A 165 -8.17 -15.69 19.89
CA LEU A 165 -9.34 -16.42 19.38
C LEU A 165 -10.59 -16.18 20.24
N LEU A 166 -10.44 -16.06 21.57
CA LEU A 166 -11.56 -15.72 22.46
C LEU A 166 -12.13 -14.31 22.20
N TYR A 167 -11.30 -13.41 21.65
CA TYR A 167 -11.73 -12.08 21.16
C TYR A 167 -12.21 -12.09 19.70
N GLY A 168 -12.32 -13.25 19.06
CA GLY A 168 -12.76 -13.37 17.67
C GLY A 168 -11.73 -12.87 16.64
N SER A 169 -10.45 -12.79 17.01
CA SER A 169 -9.38 -12.42 16.07
C SER A 169 -8.85 -13.63 15.31
N GLY A 170 -8.31 -13.39 14.12
CA GLY A 170 -7.62 -14.41 13.33
C GLY A 170 -8.44 -14.98 12.18
N ASP A 171 -9.58 -14.41 11.83
CA ASP A 171 -10.36 -14.74 10.64
C ASP A 171 -9.65 -14.34 9.34
N ALA A 172 -8.76 -13.33 9.36
CA ALA A 172 -7.91 -13.02 8.22
C ALA A 172 -6.78 -14.05 8.08
N VAL A 173 -6.01 -14.21 9.14
CA VAL A 173 -4.82 -15.06 9.21
C VAL A 173 -4.37 -15.13 10.67
N ILE A 174 -3.97 -16.31 11.11
CA ILE A 174 -3.17 -16.50 12.32
C ILE A 174 -1.72 -16.56 11.88
N GLY A 175 -0.88 -15.60 12.30
CA GLY A 175 0.50 -15.64 11.86
C GLY A 175 1.54 -15.00 12.75
N ILE A 176 2.69 -15.67 12.82
CA ILE A 176 3.79 -15.37 13.73
C ILE A 176 4.89 -14.63 12.97
N ASN A 177 5.41 -13.56 13.54
CA ASN A 177 6.70 -13.00 13.16
C ASN A 177 7.76 -13.63 14.06
N PRO A 178 8.57 -14.58 13.56
CA PRO A 178 9.48 -15.34 14.40
C PRO A 178 10.62 -14.44 14.90
N ALA A 179 11.09 -14.71 16.11
CA ALA A 179 12.28 -14.08 16.70
C ALA A 179 13.57 -14.47 15.96
N THR A 180 13.56 -15.59 15.23
CA THR A 180 14.70 -16.08 14.44
C THR A 180 14.34 -16.35 12.98
N ASP A 181 15.35 -16.31 12.11
CA ASP A 181 15.24 -16.61 10.68
C ASP A 181 15.26 -18.13 10.36
N SER A 182 15.69 -18.96 11.32
CA SER A 182 15.97 -20.39 11.12
C SER A 182 14.83 -21.14 10.43
N ILE A 183 15.17 -21.86 9.35
CA ILE A 183 14.22 -22.70 8.59
C ILE A 183 13.59 -23.77 9.50
N GLU A 184 14.36 -24.34 10.43
CA GLU A 184 13.86 -25.33 11.39
C GLU A 184 12.77 -24.72 12.28
N GLN A 185 13.03 -23.53 12.85
CA GLN A 185 12.07 -22.85 13.71
C GLN A 185 10.83 -22.40 12.93
N VAL A 186 11.01 -21.86 11.73
CA VAL A 186 9.90 -21.49 10.85
C VAL A 186 9.02 -22.70 10.54
N THR A 187 9.62 -23.84 10.22
CA THR A 187 8.92 -25.09 9.93
C THR A 187 8.17 -25.60 11.15
N HIS A 188 8.81 -25.57 12.33
CA HIS A 188 8.19 -25.93 13.59
C HIS A 188 6.94 -25.07 13.88
N LEU A 189 7.06 -23.74 13.75
CA LEU A 189 5.96 -22.81 13.98
C LEU A 189 4.82 -22.99 12.96
N LEU A 190 5.13 -23.28 11.70
CA LEU A 190 4.12 -23.59 10.68
C LEU A 190 3.33 -24.85 11.05
N HIS A 191 4.00 -25.91 11.49
CA HIS A 191 3.34 -27.13 11.96
C HIS A 191 2.50 -26.88 13.19
N LEU A 192 3.01 -26.17 14.19
CA LEU A 192 2.27 -25.81 15.40
C LEU A 192 0.96 -25.08 15.08
N LEU A 193 1.01 -24.08 14.20
CA LEU A 193 -0.19 -23.36 13.77
C LEU A 193 -1.14 -24.27 12.97
N GLY A 194 -0.60 -25.09 12.07
CA GLY A 194 -1.36 -26.03 11.26
C GLY A 194 -2.12 -27.05 12.11
N GLU A 195 -1.44 -27.66 13.08
CA GLU A 195 -2.01 -28.61 14.03
C GLU A 195 -3.10 -27.98 14.89
N MET A 196 -2.89 -26.76 15.41
CA MET A 196 -3.92 -26.09 16.20
C MET A 196 -5.15 -25.74 15.37
N ILE A 197 -4.97 -25.20 14.16
CA ILE A 197 -6.08 -24.91 13.24
C ILE A 197 -6.86 -26.19 12.93
N ALA A 198 -6.18 -27.28 12.61
CA ALA A 198 -6.81 -28.56 12.30
C ALA A 198 -7.53 -29.16 13.52
N ARG A 199 -6.87 -29.17 14.68
CA ARG A 199 -7.39 -29.75 15.93
C ARG A 199 -8.68 -29.07 16.40
N TYR A 200 -8.75 -27.75 16.28
CA TYR A 200 -9.92 -26.97 16.70
C TYR A 200 -10.85 -26.62 15.53
N ALA A 201 -10.62 -27.16 14.33
CA ALA A 201 -11.40 -26.91 13.12
C ALA A 201 -11.62 -25.39 12.85
N ILE A 202 -10.58 -24.58 13.07
CA ILE A 202 -10.66 -23.12 12.94
C ILE A 202 -10.73 -22.76 11.46
N SER A 203 -11.77 -22.05 11.04
CA SER A 203 -11.91 -21.60 9.64
C SER A 203 -11.03 -20.38 9.36
N THR A 204 -9.72 -20.61 9.23
CA THR A 204 -8.72 -19.57 8.94
C THR A 204 -7.53 -20.12 8.13
N GLN A 205 -6.49 -19.30 7.96
CA GLN A 205 -5.21 -19.64 7.35
C GLN A 205 -4.04 -19.32 8.28
N SER A 206 -2.95 -20.08 8.15
CA SER A 206 -1.70 -19.86 8.90
C SER A 206 -0.64 -19.14 8.07
N CYS A 207 0.23 -18.37 8.75
CA CYS A 207 1.40 -17.75 8.12
C CYS A 207 2.54 -17.57 9.13
N VAL A 208 3.77 -17.91 8.76
CA VAL A 208 4.98 -17.47 9.49
C VAL A 208 5.72 -16.46 8.62
N LEU A 209 5.89 -15.25 9.13
CA LEU A 209 6.37 -14.08 8.39
C LEU A 209 7.90 -14.03 8.42
N THR A 210 8.53 -14.99 7.76
CA THR A 210 9.98 -15.02 7.50
C THR A 210 10.30 -14.53 6.09
N HIS A 211 11.58 -14.54 5.71
CA HIS A 211 12.00 -14.28 4.34
C HIS A 211 11.30 -15.24 3.36
N VAL A 212 10.92 -14.74 2.17
CA VAL A 212 10.13 -15.52 1.21
C VAL A 212 10.84 -16.80 0.77
N THR A 213 12.17 -16.78 0.66
CA THR A 213 12.96 -17.98 0.33
C THR A 213 12.88 -19.04 1.42
N ASN A 214 12.91 -18.67 2.70
CA ASN A 214 12.81 -19.62 3.82
C ASN A 214 11.42 -20.25 3.86
N THR A 215 10.39 -19.49 3.50
CA THR A 215 9.05 -20.03 3.30
C THR A 215 9.02 -21.08 2.19
N LEU A 216 9.62 -20.80 1.03
CA LEU A 216 9.63 -21.74 -0.09
C LEU A 216 10.36 -23.03 0.27
N VAL A 217 11.53 -22.92 0.91
CA VAL A 217 12.27 -24.09 1.41
C VAL A 217 11.47 -24.91 2.43
N ALA A 218 10.77 -24.24 3.36
CA ALA A 218 9.92 -24.94 4.32
C ALA A 218 8.76 -25.68 3.63
N ILE A 219 8.13 -25.07 2.61
CA ILE A 219 7.06 -25.70 1.83
C ILE A 219 7.61 -26.92 1.05
N ASP A 220 8.77 -26.80 0.41
CA ASP A 220 9.43 -27.90 -0.30
C ASP A 220 9.80 -29.06 0.64
N ALA A 221 10.09 -28.74 1.91
CA ALA A 221 10.33 -29.72 2.97
C ALA A 221 9.04 -30.31 3.58
N GLY A 222 7.85 -29.95 3.06
CA GLY A 222 6.56 -30.50 3.48
C GLY A 222 5.81 -29.67 4.52
N ALA A 223 6.26 -28.46 4.86
CA ALA A 223 5.53 -27.57 5.75
C ALA A 223 4.24 -27.08 5.08
N ASN A 224 3.09 -27.58 5.56
CA ASN A 224 1.80 -27.21 4.99
C ASN A 224 1.29 -25.90 5.58
N ARG A 225 1.03 -24.91 4.71
CA ARG A 225 0.15 -23.79 5.05
C ARG A 225 -1.28 -24.28 4.99
N THR A 226 -1.96 -24.29 6.14
CA THR A 226 -3.40 -24.53 6.16
C THR A 226 -4.09 -23.32 5.55
N ARG A 227 -4.88 -23.55 4.51
CA ARG A 227 -5.87 -22.61 4.00
C ARG A 227 -7.21 -23.27 4.27
N ALA A 228 -8.07 -22.66 5.09
CA ALA A 228 -9.44 -23.16 5.23
C ALA A 228 -10.06 -23.31 3.84
N ARG A 229 -10.69 -24.47 3.60
CA ARG A 229 -11.60 -24.63 2.47
C ARG A 229 -12.69 -23.57 2.68
N ARG A 230 -12.84 -22.64 1.74
CA ARG A 230 -13.95 -21.69 1.77
C ARG A 230 -15.24 -22.52 1.88
N CYS A 231 -16.01 -22.32 2.95
CA CYS A 231 -17.41 -22.73 2.99
C CYS A 231 -18.21 -21.91 1.99
#